data_AF-A0A7K4B513-F1
#
_entry.id   AF-A0A7K4B513-F1
#
_cell.length_a   1.000
_cell.length_b   1.000
_cell.length_c   1.000
_cell.angle_alpha   90.00
_cell.angle_beta   90.00
_cell.angle_gamma   90.00
#
_symmetry.space_group_name_H-M   'P 1'
#
loop_
_entity.id
_entity.type
_entity.pdbx_description
1 polymer ?
#
loop_
_entity_poly.entity_id
_entity_poly.type
_entity_poly.pdbx_seq_one_letter_code
_entity_poly.pdbx_strand_id
1 'polypeptide(L)' 'VPALPGCHTQGDSFDEIIENVKDAIQLYMDVLSEESTISPVNSRSQIVEVSI' A
#
# COMPACT_ATOMS: atom_id res chain seq x y z
N VAL A 1 6.26 -1.18 7.73
CA VAL A 1 7.21 -0.07 7.51
C VAL A 1 6.70 1.17 8.25
N PRO A 2 7.02 1.36 9.54
CA PRO A 2 6.32 2.33 10.39
C PRO A 2 6.34 3.79 9.91
N ALA A 3 7.35 4.18 9.13
CA ALA A 3 7.44 5.51 8.54
C ALA A 3 6.45 5.74 7.37
N LEU A 4 5.87 4.67 6.81
CA LEU A 4 4.89 4.72 5.73
C LEU A 4 3.51 4.31 6.28
N PRO A 5 2.57 5.26 6.50
CA PRO A 5 1.26 4.96 7.05
C PRO A 5 0.50 3.93 6.22
N GLY A 6 -0.07 2.92 6.87
CA GLY A 6 -0.81 1.83 6.21
C GLY A 6 0.07 0.75 5.57
N CYS A 7 1.39 0.90 5.56
CA CYS A 7 2.30 -0.07 4.97
C CYS A 7 2.71 -1.15 5.99
N HIS A 8 1.99 -2.27 5.96
CA HIS A 8 2.28 -3.48 6.73
C HIS A 8 2.75 -4.61 5.82
N THR A 9 3.71 -5.39 6.28
CA THR A 9 4.30 -6.51 5.53
C THR A 9 4.39 -7.74 6.42
N GLN A 10 4.23 -8.92 5.83
CA GLN A 10 4.25 -10.23 6.50
C GLN A 10 4.99 -11.22 5.61
N GLY A 11 5.55 -12.28 6.18
CA GLY A 11 6.15 -13.42 5.46
C GLY A 11 6.45 -14.56 6.43
N ASP A 12 6.67 -15.76 5.91
CA ASP A 12 6.95 -16.98 6.67
C ASP A 12 8.42 -17.12 7.05
N SER A 13 9.29 -16.37 6.37
CA SER A 13 10.74 -16.33 6.65
C SER A 13 11.26 -14.89 6.75
N PHE A 14 12.43 -14.73 7.38
CA PHE A 14 13.07 -13.43 7.48
C PHE A 14 13.42 -12.85 6.09
N ASP A 15 13.93 -13.69 5.20
CA ASP A 15 14.31 -13.26 3.84
C ASP A 15 13.08 -12.76 3.06
N GLU A 16 11.97 -13.49 3.14
CA GLU A 16 10.69 -13.09 2.53
C GLU A 16 10.16 -11.78 3.13
N ILE A 17 10.22 -11.62 4.45
CA ILE A 17 9.80 -10.37 5.11
C ILE A 17 10.61 -9.18 4.57
N ILE A 18 11.92 -9.36 4.36
CA ILE A 18 12.80 -8.30 3.84
C ILE A 18 12.48 -7.99 2.37
N GLU A 19 12.19 -8.99 1.54
CA GLU A 19 11.75 -8.78 0.17
C GLU A 19 10.41 -8.02 0.13
N ASN A 20 9.41 -8.48 0.89
CA ASN A 20 8.11 -7.83 0.97
C ASN A 20 8.19 -6.39 1.48
N VAL A 21 9.10 -6.09 2.41
CA VAL A 21 9.36 -4.71 2.87
C VAL A 21 9.88 -3.82 1.75
N LYS A 22 10.81 -4.30 0.92
CA LYS A 22 11.36 -3.52 -0.19
C LYS A 22 10.30 -3.22 -1.24
N ASP A 23 9.52 -4.24 -1.60
CA ASP A 23 8.47 -4.12 -2.60
C ASP A 23 7.37 -3.16 -2.14
N ALA A 24 6.95 -3.27 -0.87
CA ALA A 24 5.94 -2.39 -0.32
C ALA A 24 6.40 -0.92 -0.26
N ILE A 25 7.68 -0.66 -0.01
CA ILE A 25 8.25 0.70 -0.07
C ILE A 25 8.25 1.21 -1.51
N GLN A 26 8.73 0.40 -2.47
CA GLN A 26 8.77 0.79 -3.88
C GLN A 26 7.37 1.14 -4.40
N LEU A 27 6.41 0.26 -4.19
CA LEU A 27 5.01 0.46 -4.59
C LEU A 27 4.41 1.74 -3.98
N TYR A 28 4.68 2.00 -2.70
CA TYR A 28 4.20 3.21 -2.04
C TYR A 28 4.75 4.49 -2.71
N MET A 29 6.03 4.49 -3.06
CA MET A 29 6.66 5.62 -3.73
C MET A 29 6.16 5.78 -5.17
N ASP A 30 5.94 4.68 -5.88
CA ASP A 30 5.40 4.69 -7.25
C ASP A 30 4.01 5.34 -7.25
N VAL A 31 3.12 4.92 -6.34
CA VAL A 31 1.80 5.53 -6.18
C VAL A 31 1.89 7.01 -5.83
N LEU A 32 2.75 7.41 -4.89
CA LEU A 32 2.94 8.84 -4.58
C LEU A 32 3.42 9.65 -5.79
N SER A 33 4.27 9.05 -6.63
CA SER A 33 4.76 9.69 -7.84
C SER A 33 3.65 9.85 -8.89
N GLU A 34 2.77 8.85 -9.03
CA GLU A 34 1.62 8.88 -9.93
C GLU A 34 0.50 9.79 -9.42
N GLU A 35 0.19 9.76 -8.11
CA GLU A 35 -0.88 10.55 -7.47
C GLU A 35 -0.57 12.06 -7.48
N SER A 36 0.70 12.45 -7.60
CA SER A 36 1.07 13.86 -7.83
C SER A 36 0.43 14.47 -9.09
N THR A 37 -0.17 13.64 -9.96
CA THR A 37 -0.92 14.06 -11.15
C THR A 37 -2.44 14.09 -10.96
N ILE A 38 -3.01 13.61 -9.84
CA ILE A 38 -4.46 13.51 -9.62
C ILE A 38 -4.82 13.89 -8.17
N SER A 39 -5.28 15.12 -7.95
CA SER A 39 -6.00 15.53 -6.72
C SER A 39 -7.33 16.19 -7.14
N PRO A 40 -8.48 16.05 -6.43
CA PRO A 40 -8.67 15.56 -5.06
C PRO A 40 -9.56 14.31 -4.93
N VAL A 41 -9.28 13.48 -3.92
CA VAL A 41 -10.14 12.35 -3.54
C VAL A 41 -11.39 12.88 -2.81
N ASN A 42 -12.54 12.80 -3.48
CA ASN A 42 -13.85 12.91 -2.84
C ASN A 42 -14.14 11.58 -2.11
N SER A 43 -13.99 11.58 -0.79
CA SER A 43 -14.24 10.41 0.04
C SER A 43 -15.75 10.16 0.23
N ARG A 44 -16.42 9.64 -0.79
CA ARG A 44 -17.68 8.90 -0.62
C ARG A 44 -17.35 7.42 -0.43
N SER A 45 -17.17 7.00 0.82
CA SER A 45 -17.09 5.58 1.16
C SER A 45 -18.37 4.87 0.73
N GLN A 46 -18.26 3.93 -0.21
CA GLN A 46 -19.34 3.01 -0.58
C GLN A 46 -19.05 1.64 0.00
N ILE A 47 -20.04 1.04 0.66
CA ILE A 47 -19.97 -0.35 1.11
C ILE A 47 -20.28 -1.21 -0.11
N VAL A 48 -19.33 -2.05 -0.52
CA VAL A 48 -19.52 -3.05 -1.58
C VAL A 48 -19.53 -4.42 -0.91
N GLU A 49 -20.63 -5.16 -1.05
CA GLU A 49 -20.71 -6.53 -0.58
C GLU A 49 -19.89 -7.45 -1.50
N VAL A 50 -18.94 -8.18 -0.93
CA VAL A 50 -18.21 -9.23 -1.64
C VAL A 50 -18.90 -10.55 -1.30
N SER A 51 -19.62 -11.12 -2.26
CA SER A 51 -20.09 -12.51 -2.18
C SER A 51 -19.02 -13.41 -2.78
N ILE A 52 -18.55 -14.39 -2.00
CA ILE A 52 -17.62 -15.44 -2.43
C ILE A 52 -18.39 -16.53 -3.16
#